data_AF-A0A248TPM4-F1
#
_entry.id   AF-A0A248TPM4-F1
#
_cell.length_a   1.000
_cell.length_b   1.000
_cell.length_c   1.000
_cell.angle_alpha   90.00
_cell.angle_beta   90.00
_cell.angle_gamma   90.00
#
_symmetry.space_group_name_H-M   'P 1'
#
loop_
_entity.id
_entity.type
_entity.pdbx_description
1 polymer ?
#
loop_
_entity_poly.entity_id
_entity_poly.type
_entity_poly.pdbx_seq_one_letter_code
_entity_poly.pdbx_strand_id
1 'polypeptide(L)'
;MLFSRKKKIVSLEKQNERLLNEIQNLKENEIALKDAIEQLKEKVNDLLWEQAHNEGLFDEPEEPDYSEACSCGGIFTPMYDEHPNWIKFCSTCDSRFENYDASPIKEPV
;
A
#
# COMPACT_ATOMS: atom_id res chain seq x y z
N MET A 1 5.86 -2.37 71.39
CA MET A 1 5.36 -1.72 70.14
C MET A 1 6.35 -1.74 68.97
N LEU A 2 7.65 -1.48 69.17
CA LEU A 2 8.65 -1.43 68.08
C LEU A 2 8.80 -2.74 67.28
N PHE A 3 8.68 -3.89 67.95
CA PHE A 3 8.85 -5.20 67.30
C PHE A 3 7.76 -5.52 66.27
N SER A 4 6.49 -5.19 66.56
CA SER A 4 5.39 -5.33 65.58
C SER A 4 5.54 -4.39 64.38
N ARG A 5 6.07 -3.18 64.60
CA ARG A 5 6.32 -2.23 63.51
C ARG A 5 7.40 -2.77 62.56
N LYS A 6 8.51 -3.32 63.09
CA LYS A 6 9.56 -3.95 62.27
C LYS A 6 9.04 -5.13 61.44
N LYS A 7 8.24 -6.03 62.03
CA LYS A 7 7.63 -7.15 61.28
C LYS A 7 6.74 -6.66 60.13
N LYS A 8 5.96 -5.60 60.36
CA LYS A 8 5.09 -5.01 59.34
C LYS A 8 5.89 -4.37 58.20
N ILE A 9 6.99 -3.69 58.50
CA ILE A 9 7.91 -3.13 57.50
C ILE A 9 8.46 -4.21 56.59
N VAL A 10 9.02 -5.29 57.15
CA VAL A 10 9.57 -6.41 56.35
C VAL A 10 8.50 -7.07 55.48
N SER A 11 7.28 -7.21 56.00
CA SER A 11 6.16 -7.74 55.22
C SER A 11 5.79 -6.85 54.03
N LEU A 12 5.80 -5.52 54.23
CA LEU A 12 5.48 -4.55 53.19
C LEU A 12 6.59 -4.47 52.14
N GLU A 13 7.86 -4.55 52.54
CA GLU A 13 9.00 -4.60 51.62
C GLU A 13 8.90 -5.81 50.68
N LYS A 14 8.56 -6.99 51.23
CA LYS A 14 8.35 -8.21 50.43
C LYS A 14 7.17 -8.10 49.48
N GLN A 15 6.10 -7.39 49.87
CA GLN A 15 4.96 -7.14 48.99
C GLN A 15 5.34 -6.17 47.86
N ASN A 16 6.08 -5.11 48.18
CA ASN A 16 6.56 -4.15 47.17
C ASN A 16 7.47 -4.83 46.14
N GLU A 17 8.37 -5.71 46.58
CA GLU A 17 9.24 -6.45 45.67
C GLU A 17 8.46 -7.35 44.71
N ARG A 18 7.42 -8.04 45.22
CA ARG A 18 6.51 -8.83 44.36
C ARG A 18 5.78 -7.97 43.35
N LEU A 19 5.21 -6.84 43.80
CA LEU A 19 4.48 -5.93 42.93
C LEU A 19 5.38 -5.33 41.85
N LEU A 20 6.64 -5.00 42.18
CA LEU A 20 7.61 -4.51 41.19
C LEU A 20 7.91 -5.55 40.12
N ASN A 21 8.05 -6.82 40.50
CA ASN A 21 8.25 -7.91 39.54
C ASN A 21 7.01 -8.14 38.66
N GLU A 22 5.80 -8.07 39.23
CA GLU A 22 4.56 -8.16 38.45
C GLU A 22 4.42 -7.00 37.46
N ILE A 23 4.73 -5.77 37.88
CA ILE A 23 4.74 -4.60 36.99
C ILE A 23 5.73 -4.79 35.84
N GLN A 24 6.92 -5.33 36.11
CA GLN A 24 7.92 -5.59 35.09
C GLN A 24 7.43 -6.61 34.06
N ASN A 25 6.88 -7.74 34.53
CA ASN A 25 6.29 -8.76 33.64
C ASN A 25 5.13 -8.20 32.80
N LEU A 26 4.27 -7.37 33.39
CA LEU A 26 3.16 -6.74 32.68
C LEU A 26 3.65 -5.80 31.57
N LYS A 27 4.73 -5.05 31.81
CA LYS A 27 5.33 -4.18 30.79
C LYS A 27 5.92 -4.98 29.62
N GLU A 28 6.57 -6.10 29.91
CA GLU A 28 7.11 -6.99 28.87
C GLU A 28 5.98 -7.59 28.02
N ASN A 29 4.90 -8.02 28.66
CA ASN A 29 3.72 -8.50 27.96
C ASN A 29 3.05 -7.41 27.11
N GLU A 30 3.00 -6.16 27.60
CA GLU A 30 2.44 -5.03 26.86
C GLU A 30 3.23 -4.76 25.56
N ILE A 31 4.57 -4.84 25.62
CA ILE A 31 5.43 -4.68 24.45
C ILE A 31 5.16 -5.80 23.44
N ALA A 32 5.17 -7.05 23.88
CA ALA A 32 4.91 -8.19 23.00
C ALA A 32 3.52 -8.13 22.34
N LEU A 33 2.51 -7.67 23.07
CA LEU A 33 1.16 -7.47 22.52
C LEU A 33 1.12 -6.36 21.47
N LYS A 34 1.84 -5.25 21.68
CA LYS A 34 1.94 -4.16 20.70
C LYS A 34 2.58 -4.63 19.40
N ASP A 35 3.65 -5.40 19.48
CA ASP A 35 4.34 -5.95 18.30
C ASP A 35 3.42 -6.93 17.53
N ALA A 36 2.68 -7.78 18.25
CA ALA A 36 1.73 -8.70 17.65
C ALA A 36 0.57 -7.97 16.95
N ILE A 37 0.08 -6.87 17.54
CA ILE A 37 -0.96 -6.04 16.93
C ILE A 37 -0.45 -5.41 15.63
N GLU A 38 0.79 -4.92 15.60
CA GLU A 38 1.34 -4.30 14.39
C GLU A 38 1.48 -5.30 13.25
N GLN A 39 1.99 -6.50 13.53
CA GLN A 39 2.07 -7.58 12.54
C GLN A 39 0.70 -8.00 12.01
N LEU A 40 -0.34 -8.00 12.86
CA LEU A 40 -1.70 -8.30 12.44
C LEU A 40 -2.27 -7.20 11.53
N LYS A 41 -1.97 -5.93 11.80
CA LYS A 41 -2.40 -4.84 10.91
C LYS A 41 -1.79 -4.96 9.52
N GLU A 42 -0.50 -5.25 9.42
CA GLU A 42 0.18 -5.46 8.14
C GLU A 42 -0.50 -6.58 7.35
N LYS A 43 -0.74 -7.74 7.99
CA LYS A 43 -1.45 -8.85 7.34
C LYS A 43 -2.87 -8.51 6.91
N VAL A 44 -3.62 -7.76 7.72
CA VAL A 44 -4.97 -7.32 7.35
C VAL A 44 -4.92 -6.39 6.14
N ASN A 45 -3.94 -5.49 6.10
CA ASN A 45 -3.75 -4.61 4.95
C ASN A 45 -3.45 -5.41 3.68
N ASP A 46 -2.55 -6.39 3.73
CA ASP A 46 -2.23 -7.25 2.59
C ASP A 46 -3.46 -8.01 2.08
N LEU A 47 -4.24 -8.61 2.99
CA LEU A 47 -5.49 -9.30 2.64
C LEU A 47 -6.52 -8.36 2.01
N LEU A 48 -6.60 -7.11 2.47
CA LEU A 48 -7.49 -6.11 1.86
C LEU A 48 -7.07 -5.76 0.43
N TRP A 49 -5.77 -5.63 0.17
CA TRP A 49 -5.25 -5.41 -1.19
C TRP A 49 -5.56 -6.60 -2.10
N GLU A 50 -5.33 -7.82 -1.63
CA GLU A 50 -5.68 -9.04 -2.38
C GLU A 50 -7.18 -9.13 -2.67
N GLN A 51 -8.03 -8.82 -1.69
CA GLN A 51 -9.47 -8.83 -1.87
C GLN A 51 -9.91 -7.78 -2.91
N ALA A 52 -9.40 -6.56 -2.81
CA ALA A 52 -9.73 -5.51 -3.76
C ALA A 52 -9.26 -5.84 -5.18
N HIS A 53 -8.12 -6.50 -5.33
CA HIS A 53 -7.65 -7.00 -6.62
C HIS A 53 -8.58 -8.10 -7.17
N ASN A 54 -8.96 -9.08 -6.34
CA ASN A 54 -9.88 -10.15 -6.74
C ASN A 54 -11.29 -9.65 -7.10
N GLU A 55 -11.74 -8.60 -6.44
CA GLU A 55 -13.02 -7.93 -6.72
C GLU A 55 -12.94 -7.00 -7.94
N GLY A 56 -11.77 -6.84 -8.56
CA GLY A 56 -11.58 -5.96 -9.71
C GLY A 56 -11.81 -4.48 -9.40
N LEU A 57 -11.63 -4.07 -8.13
CA LEU A 57 -11.74 -2.66 -7.71
C LEU A 57 -10.58 -1.80 -8.22
N PHE A 58 -9.54 -2.43 -8.74
CA PHE A 58 -8.47 -1.79 -9.49
C PHE A 58 -8.54 -2.32 -10.92
N ASP A 59 -8.88 -1.45 -11.87
CA ASP A 59 -8.74 -1.78 -13.28
C ASP A 59 -7.26 -2.06 -13.54
N GLU A 60 -6.95 -3.27 -14.03
CA GLU A 60 -5.67 -3.51 -14.68
C GLU A 60 -5.58 -2.48 -15.81
N PRO A 61 -4.55 -1.62 -15.85
CA PRO A 61 -4.46 -0.62 -16.90
C PRO A 61 -4.53 -1.37 -18.23
N GLU A 62 -5.58 -1.11 -19.03
CA GLU A 62 -5.69 -1.70 -20.36
C GLU A 62 -4.39 -1.37 -21.09
N GLU A 63 -3.53 -2.37 -21.31
CA GLU A 63 -2.33 -2.16 -22.09
C GLU A 63 -2.79 -1.74 -23.49
N PRO A 64 -2.49 -0.51 -23.91
CA PRO A 64 -2.92 -0.05 -25.22
C PRO A 64 -2.27 -0.92 -26.30
N ASP A 65 -3.10 -1.62 -27.07
CA ASP A 65 -2.65 -2.48 -28.17
C ASP A 65 -2.07 -1.64 -29.31
N TYR A 66 -0.74 -1.61 -29.38
CA TYR A 66 0.01 -0.89 -30.42
C TYR A 66 0.32 -1.73 -31.65
N SER A 67 -0.42 -2.80 -31.93
CA SER A 67 -0.13 -3.72 -33.04
C SER A 67 -0.49 -3.20 -34.45
N GLU A 68 -0.98 -1.96 -34.57
CA GLU A 68 -1.34 -1.37 -35.86
C GLU A 68 -0.11 -1.21 -36.78
N ALA A 69 -0.07 -2.03 -37.83
CA ALA A 69 1.00 -2.00 -38.82
C ALA A 69 0.91 -0.76 -39.72
N CYS A 70 2.05 -0.09 -39.93
CA CYS A 70 2.20 0.96 -40.90
C CYS A 70 2.45 0.37 -42.30
N SER A 71 2.01 1.08 -43.35
CA SER A 71 2.20 0.68 -44.75
C SER A 71 3.68 0.55 -45.17
N CYS A 72 4.61 1.12 -44.41
CA CYS A 72 6.04 0.98 -44.60
C CYS A 72 6.65 -0.29 -43.96
N GLY A 73 5.84 -1.09 -43.24
CA GLY A 73 6.28 -2.24 -42.45
C GLY A 73 6.72 -1.92 -41.02
N GLY A 74 6.62 -0.66 -40.58
CA GLY A 74 6.80 -0.25 -39.19
C GLY A 74 5.53 -0.40 -38.35
N ILE A 75 5.56 0.04 -37.09
CA ILE A 75 4.42 -0.04 -36.16
C ILE A 75 3.99 1.37 -35.77
N PHE A 76 2.68 1.60 -35.68
CA PHE A 76 2.13 2.85 -35.15
C PHE A 76 2.17 2.84 -33.62
N THR A 77 2.92 3.78 -33.06
CA THR A 77 3.05 4.02 -31.61
C THR A 77 2.37 5.34 -31.27
N PRO A 78 1.64 5.48 -30.17
CA PRO A 78 1.07 6.75 -29.78
C PRO A 78 2.16 7.76 -29.46
N MET A 79 1.84 9.01 -29.74
CA MET A 79 2.66 10.15 -29.37
C MET A 79 2.54 10.48 -27.87
N TYR A 80 1.40 10.17 -27.24
CA TYR A 80 1.09 10.51 -25.85
C TYR A 80 0.47 9.31 -25.12
N ASP A 81 1.08 8.89 -24.02
CA ASP A 81 0.60 7.77 -23.19
C ASP A 81 -0.76 8.06 -22.54
N GLU A 82 -1.04 9.33 -22.22
CA GLU A 82 -2.31 9.77 -21.62
C GLU A 82 -3.48 9.71 -22.62
N HIS A 83 -3.17 9.78 -23.92
CA HIS A 83 -4.16 9.81 -25.00
C HIS A 83 -3.69 8.94 -26.17
N PRO A 84 -3.60 7.60 -25.99
CA PRO A 84 -2.96 6.69 -26.94
C PRO A 84 -3.71 6.59 -28.28
N ASN A 85 -4.99 6.99 -28.29
CA ASN A 85 -5.83 6.96 -29.47
C ASN A 85 -5.89 8.29 -30.24
N TRP A 86 -5.26 9.36 -29.74
CA TRP A 86 -5.34 10.68 -30.37
C TRP A 86 -4.36 10.84 -31.54
N ILE A 87 -3.05 10.74 -31.27
CA ILE A 87 -2.02 10.89 -32.30
C ILE A 87 -1.11 9.67 -32.23
N LYS A 88 -0.98 8.95 -33.34
CA LYS A 88 -0.04 7.84 -33.51
C LYS A 88 1.00 8.20 -34.57
N PHE A 89 2.24 7.75 -34.39
CA PHE A 89 3.33 7.92 -35.36
C PHE A 89 3.98 6.58 -35.66
N CYS A 90 4.50 6.42 -36.88
CA CYS A 90 5.24 5.24 -37.25
C CYS A 90 6.69 5.34 -36.78
N SER A 91 7.16 4.32 -36.06
CA SER A 91 8.54 4.21 -35.59
C SER A 91 9.60 4.18 -36.71
N THR A 92 9.21 3.93 -37.96
CA THR A 92 10.13 3.68 -39.09
C THR A 92 10.12 4.79 -40.14
N CYS A 93 8.95 5.35 -40.47
CA CYS A 93 8.82 6.36 -41.53
C CYS A 93 8.26 7.70 -41.05
N ASP A 94 8.04 7.87 -39.74
CA ASP A 94 7.48 9.09 -39.11
C ASP A 94 6.13 9.55 -39.73
N SER A 95 5.42 8.64 -40.41
CA SER A 95 4.05 8.90 -40.85
C SER A 95 3.14 8.99 -39.63
N ARG A 96 2.20 9.93 -39.65
CA ARG A 96 1.33 10.24 -38.52
C ARG A 96 -0.13 9.97 -38.85
N PHE A 97 -0.86 9.53 -37.85
CA PHE A 97 -2.30 9.35 -37.89
C PHE A 97 -2.90 10.15 -36.73
N GLU A 98 -3.86 11.02 -37.03
CA GLU A 98 -4.54 11.85 -36.04
C GLU A 98 -6.03 11.49 -36.04
N ASN A 99 -6.56 11.16 -34.86
CA ASN A 99 -7.96 10.90 -34.64
C ASN A 99 -8.57 12.06 -33.82
N TYR A 100 -9.20 12.99 -34.52
CA TYR A 100 -9.80 14.18 -33.89
C TYR A 100 -10.94 13.84 -32.92
N ASP A 101 -11.66 12.73 -33.12
CA ASP A 101 -12.71 12.30 -32.18
C ASP A 101 -12.15 11.85 -30.83
N ALA A 102 -10.90 11.38 -30.82
CA ALA A 102 -10.15 11.01 -29.61
C ALA A 102 -9.28 12.16 -29.07
N SER A 103 -9.39 13.36 -29.66
CA SER A 103 -8.62 14.53 -29.23
C SER A 103 -9.06 14.99 -27.84
N PRO A 104 -8.12 15.16 -26.88
CA PRO A 104 -8.42 15.81 -25.60
C PRO A 104 -8.74 17.30 -25.78
N ILE A 105 -8.34 17.89 -26.91
CA ILE A 105 -8.62 19.26 -27.29
C ILE A 105 -9.93 19.24 -28.08
N LYS A 106 -11.04 19.62 -27.44
CA LYS A 106 -12.28 19.93 -28.15
C LYS A 106 -12.03 21.19 -28.99
N GLU A 107 -12.30 21.14 -30.29
CA GLU A 107 -12.27 22.36 -31.10
C GLU A 107 -13.18 23.43 -30.46
N PRO A 108 -12.70 24.68 -30.28
CA PRO A 108 -13.59 25.76 -29.91
C PRO A 108 -14.59 25.97 -31.05
N VAL A 109 -15.87 25.78 -30.75
CA VAL A 109 -17.01 26.11 -31.62
C VAL A 109 -17.09 27.63 -31.82
#